data_AF-A0A143G8Z6-F1
#
_entry.id   AF-A0A143G8Z6-F1
#
_cell.length_a   1.000
_cell.length_b   1.000
_cell.length_c   1.000
_cell.angle_alpha   90.00
_cell.angle_beta   90.00
_cell.angle_gamma   90.00
#
_symmetry.space_group_name_H-M   'P 1'
#
loop_
_entity.id
_entity.type
_entity.pdbx_description
1 polymer ?
#
loop_
_entity_poly.entity_id
_entity_poly.type
_entity_poly.pdbx_seq_one_letter_code
_entity_poly.pdbx_strand_id
1 'polypeptide(L)'
;MLKKMPVISNFTYGNLELKSSQYEGVYYNGVNFKFDDGELVPFSPSEFINFDIEGYNMTRPIDLLGNELTPADALHKVRSSNDILVIYHGGCPDGVAAASVVYSVLEDKATYLAGSYGKSIFDDFENLNGKTIIFADFSYPTELMTAILNQAEFVVMLDHHKSALLDLEQVLNTGHVYSHCSIEYCGASLAWDFFRNGEKTPNFINYIEDGDLYTFQLPNARNIVKGIHASLDQEATKNCIYLFDHYFAEKLEQLAFIGEKLLVEANRHSSFIIKKGRQTVTAFGHTFPLVNANQEHVNLIGETLIAEPTVPFVMIYNLLSDGVKVSIRSHAKKMDSAVILKQFCRSSGGHHSAAGGLADLDVFLRDVLVHAKPYVLDEHVDANTCSCC
;
A
#
# COMPACT_ATOMS: atom_id res chain seq x y z
N MET A 1 11.52 19.33 -4.99
CA MET A 1 10.77 18.06 -4.97
C MET A 1 10.82 17.47 -6.36
N LEU A 2 11.00 16.16 -6.48
CA LEU A 2 10.73 15.47 -7.74
C LEU A 2 9.24 15.67 -8.09
N LYS A 3 8.94 15.94 -9.36
CA LYS A 3 7.56 16.06 -9.84
C LYS A 3 6.93 14.66 -9.74
N LYS A 4 5.94 14.48 -8.88
CA LYS A 4 5.16 13.22 -8.85
C LYS A 4 4.47 13.04 -10.20
N MET A 5 4.34 11.80 -10.64
CA MET A 5 3.54 11.51 -11.82
C MET A 5 2.09 11.87 -11.56
N PRO A 6 1.35 12.40 -12.55
CA PRO A 6 -0.08 12.62 -12.38
C PRO A 6 -0.78 11.29 -12.09
N VAL A 7 -1.88 11.32 -11.34
CA VAL A 7 -2.74 10.15 -11.19
C VAL A 7 -3.34 9.83 -12.55
N ILE A 8 -3.13 8.62 -13.04
CA ILE A 8 -3.64 8.19 -14.34
C ILE A 8 -4.88 7.35 -14.10
N SER A 9 -6.01 7.92 -14.48
CA SER A 9 -7.29 7.28 -14.28
C SER A 9 -7.58 6.24 -15.36
N ASN A 10 -8.42 5.25 -15.04
CA ASN A 10 -8.90 4.19 -15.94
C ASN A 10 -7.82 3.40 -16.66
N PHE A 11 -6.62 3.30 -16.07
CA PHE A 11 -5.48 2.64 -16.72
C PHE A 11 -5.17 3.21 -18.11
N THR A 12 -5.44 4.51 -18.32
CA THR A 12 -5.28 5.19 -19.61
C THR A 12 -3.83 5.12 -20.07
N TYR A 13 -3.62 4.66 -21.30
CA TYR A 13 -2.30 4.58 -21.92
C TYR A 13 -1.85 5.95 -22.41
N GLY A 14 -0.54 6.20 -22.38
CA GLY A 14 0.04 7.40 -22.98
C GLY A 14 1.56 7.30 -23.10
N ASN A 15 2.13 8.24 -23.85
CA ASN A 15 3.55 8.38 -24.03
C ASN A 15 4.17 9.06 -22.82
N LEU A 16 5.27 8.49 -22.36
CA LEU A 16 6.02 9.02 -21.24
C LEU A 16 7.28 9.72 -21.77
N GLU A 17 7.39 11.01 -21.49
CA GLU A 17 8.62 11.75 -21.76
C GLU A 17 9.57 11.53 -20.58
N LEU A 18 10.67 10.83 -20.84
CA LEU A 18 11.69 10.48 -19.85
C LEU A 18 13.05 11.07 -20.22
N LYS A 19 13.88 11.32 -19.20
CA LYS A 19 15.24 11.87 -19.38
C LYS A 19 16.17 10.95 -20.17
N SER A 20 16.00 9.63 -20.03
CA SER A 20 16.83 8.63 -20.69
C SER A 20 16.16 8.07 -21.94
N SER A 21 16.90 7.98 -23.04
CA SER A 21 16.44 7.39 -24.31
C SER A 21 16.27 5.87 -24.26
N GLN A 22 16.67 5.20 -23.17
CA GLN A 22 16.49 3.76 -23.01
C GLN A 22 15.01 3.33 -22.83
N TYR A 23 14.10 4.31 -22.71
CA TYR A 23 12.68 4.09 -22.49
C TYR A 23 11.82 4.51 -23.69
N GLU A 24 12.42 4.58 -24.89
CA GLU A 24 11.68 4.76 -26.13
C GLU A 24 10.73 3.56 -26.35
N GLY A 25 9.45 3.83 -26.62
CA GLY A 25 8.41 2.78 -26.76
C GLY A 25 7.87 2.22 -25.43
N VAL A 26 8.15 2.89 -24.31
CA VAL A 26 7.54 2.55 -23.01
C VAL A 26 6.22 3.29 -22.85
N TYR A 27 5.16 2.54 -22.54
CA TYR A 27 3.88 3.09 -22.12
C TYR A 27 3.66 2.83 -20.63
N TYR A 28 2.81 3.67 -20.03
CA TYR A 28 2.40 3.56 -18.64
C TYR A 28 0.89 3.42 -18.57
N ASN A 29 0.41 2.41 -17.84
CA ASN A 29 -1.02 2.11 -17.69
C ASN A 29 -1.56 2.54 -16.31
N GLY A 30 -0.89 3.45 -15.61
CA GLY A 30 -1.28 3.86 -14.25
C GLY A 30 -0.77 2.98 -13.11
N VAL A 31 -0.20 1.80 -13.40
CA VAL A 31 0.34 0.88 -12.38
C VAL A 31 1.74 0.36 -12.72
N ASN A 32 1.98 0.10 -14.00
CA ASN A 32 3.24 -0.42 -14.50
C ASN A 32 3.69 0.33 -15.75
N PHE A 33 5.01 0.38 -15.90
CA PHE A 33 5.69 0.73 -17.14
C PHE A 33 5.90 -0.57 -17.91
N LYS A 34 5.50 -0.59 -19.17
CA LYS A 34 5.70 -1.75 -20.06
C LYS A 34 6.26 -1.28 -21.39
N PHE A 35 7.12 -2.09 -21.99
CA PHE A 35 7.42 -1.99 -23.42
C PHE A 35 6.21 -2.49 -24.24
N ASP A 36 6.18 -2.16 -25.53
CA ASP A 36 5.14 -2.58 -26.48
C ASP A 36 4.94 -4.11 -26.56
N ASP A 37 5.95 -4.89 -26.19
CA ASP A 37 5.89 -6.36 -26.12
C ASP A 37 5.34 -6.90 -24.78
N GLY A 38 5.04 -6.02 -23.82
CA GLY A 38 4.49 -6.34 -22.51
C GLY A 38 5.52 -6.56 -21.40
N GLU A 39 6.82 -6.46 -21.68
CA GLU A 39 7.87 -6.58 -20.67
C GLU A 39 7.82 -5.41 -19.68
N LEU A 40 7.91 -5.70 -18.37
CA LEU A 40 7.89 -4.68 -17.32
C LEU A 40 9.19 -3.88 -17.30
N VAL A 41 9.06 -2.57 -17.24
CA VAL A 41 10.19 -1.65 -17.18
C VAL A 41 10.43 -1.21 -15.73
N PRO A 42 11.62 -1.43 -15.17
CA PRO A 42 12.00 -0.83 -13.90
C PRO A 42 12.17 0.68 -14.11
N PHE A 43 11.24 1.45 -13.56
CA PHE A 43 11.21 2.90 -13.68
C PHE A 43 11.66 3.58 -12.38
N SER A 44 12.46 4.64 -12.51
CA SER A 44 12.73 5.57 -11.42
C SER A 44 11.92 6.84 -11.62
N PRO A 45 11.05 7.25 -10.68
CA PRO A 45 10.30 8.51 -10.76
C PRO A 45 11.16 9.75 -11.01
N SER A 46 12.45 9.71 -10.70
CA SER A 46 13.41 10.79 -11.00
C SER A 46 13.64 11.04 -12.49
N GLU A 47 13.36 10.04 -13.33
CA GLU A 47 13.50 10.10 -14.79
C GLU A 47 12.30 10.77 -15.46
N PHE A 48 11.19 10.94 -14.75
CA PHE A 48 9.95 11.54 -15.26
C PHE A 48 10.13 13.01 -15.68
N ILE A 49 9.67 13.36 -16.88
CA ILE A 49 9.52 14.74 -17.35
C ILE A 49 8.04 15.09 -17.48
N ASN A 50 7.33 14.34 -18.33
CA ASN A 50 5.93 14.58 -18.66
C ASN A 50 5.19 13.32 -19.14
N PHE A 51 3.86 13.36 -19.12
CA PHE A 51 3.00 12.32 -19.70
C PHE A 51 2.06 12.95 -20.72
N ASP A 52 2.02 12.39 -21.93
CA ASP A 52 1.20 12.87 -23.05
C ASP A 52 0.31 11.74 -23.59
N ILE A 53 -1.00 11.95 -23.51
CA ILE A 53 -2.02 11.03 -23.99
C ILE A 53 -2.25 11.23 -25.50
N GLU A 54 -2.11 12.44 -26.01
CA GLU A 54 -2.50 12.80 -27.39
C GLU A 54 -1.51 12.26 -28.44
N GLY A 55 -0.25 12.02 -28.07
CA GLY A 55 0.79 11.52 -28.97
C GLY A 55 0.85 10.00 -29.17
N TYR A 56 0.01 9.20 -28.49
CA TYR A 56 0.12 7.73 -28.52
C TYR A 56 -0.46 7.14 -29.82
N ASN A 57 0.39 6.51 -30.64
CA ASN A 57 0.03 6.06 -32.00
C ASN A 57 -0.44 4.59 -32.00
N MET A 58 -1.74 4.36 -32.15
CA MET A 58 -2.41 3.07 -31.93
C MET A 58 -2.15 2.03 -33.03
N THR A 59 -1.56 0.88 -32.67
CA THR A 59 -1.80 -0.39 -33.38
C THR A 59 -1.88 -1.58 -32.41
N ARG A 60 -3.01 -1.75 -31.68
CA ARG A 60 -3.65 -3.03 -31.20
C ARG A 60 -4.61 -2.79 -29.99
N PRO A 61 -5.32 -3.84 -29.53
CA PRO A 61 -6.66 -4.28 -29.91
C PRO A 61 -7.79 -3.48 -29.22
N ILE A 62 -8.94 -3.46 -29.88
CA ILE A 62 -10.16 -2.68 -29.56
C ILE A 62 -10.78 -2.94 -28.17
N ASP A 63 -10.37 -3.95 -27.42
CA ASP A 63 -11.07 -4.38 -26.19
C ASP A 63 -10.63 -3.72 -24.88
N LEU A 64 -9.66 -2.79 -24.87
CA LEU A 64 -9.15 -2.15 -23.63
C LEU A 64 -9.43 -0.64 -23.52
N LEU A 65 -10.21 -0.06 -24.43
CA LEU A 65 -10.59 1.37 -24.46
C LEU A 65 -11.91 1.67 -23.72
N GLY A 66 -12.35 0.82 -22.80
CA GLY A 66 -13.75 0.77 -22.36
C GLY A 66 -14.30 1.97 -21.58
N ASN A 67 -13.51 3.00 -21.27
CA ASN A 67 -13.91 4.04 -20.33
C ASN A 67 -13.54 5.47 -20.76
N GLU A 68 -14.50 6.15 -21.37
CA GLU A 68 -14.43 7.58 -21.68
C GLU A 68 -14.75 8.47 -20.45
N LEU A 69 -14.96 7.89 -19.27
CA LEU A 69 -15.34 8.63 -18.07
C LEU A 69 -14.21 9.58 -17.63
N THR A 70 -14.48 10.88 -17.71
CA THR A 70 -13.60 11.89 -17.14
C THR A 70 -13.76 11.94 -15.62
N PRO A 71 -12.79 12.53 -14.88
CA PRO A 71 -12.96 12.78 -13.45
C PRO A 71 -14.25 13.56 -13.13
N ALA A 72 -14.63 14.51 -14.00
CA ALA A 72 -15.84 15.31 -13.83
C ALA A 72 -17.11 14.47 -13.99
N ASP A 73 -17.14 13.53 -14.95
CA ASP A 73 -18.28 12.62 -15.15
C ASP A 73 -18.46 11.68 -13.96
N ALA A 74 -17.36 11.12 -13.46
CA ALA A 74 -17.36 10.25 -12.29
C ALA A 74 -17.84 11.00 -11.03
N LEU A 75 -17.31 12.20 -10.78
CA LEU A 75 -17.77 13.06 -9.68
C LEU A 75 -19.25 13.42 -9.82
N HIS A 76 -19.71 13.74 -11.03
CA HIS A 76 -21.12 14.03 -11.28
C HIS A 76 -21.99 12.82 -10.95
N LYS A 77 -21.62 11.61 -11.41
CA LYS A 77 -22.33 10.35 -11.10
C LYS A 77 -22.41 10.09 -9.59
N VAL A 78 -21.29 10.21 -8.88
CA VAL A 78 -21.26 10.09 -7.41
C VAL A 78 -22.20 11.11 -6.76
N ARG A 79 -22.10 12.39 -7.15
CA ARG A 79 -22.92 13.47 -6.59
C ARG A 79 -24.39 13.37 -6.96
N SER A 80 -24.76 12.70 -8.05
CA SER A 80 -26.17 12.49 -8.44
C SER A 80 -26.77 11.21 -7.87
N SER A 81 -25.95 10.27 -7.39
CA SER A 81 -26.42 8.99 -6.84
C SER A 81 -27.27 9.18 -5.58
N ASN A 82 -28.26 8.31 -5.37
CA ASN A 82 -29.15 8.33 -4.21
C ASN A 82 -28.78 7.28 -3.14
N ASP A 83 -27.90 6.34 -3.46
CA ASP A 83 -27.47 5.27 -2.56
C ASP A 83 -25.97 5.04 -2.75
N ILE A 84 -25.18 5.58 -1.83
CA ILE A 84 -23.72 5.57 -1.90
C ILE A 84 -23.17 4.74 -0.76
N LEU A 85 -22.29 3.79 -1.08
CA LEU A 85 -21.55 2.99 -0.13
C LEU A 85 -20.05 3.27 -0.27
N VAL A 86 -19.41 3.70 0.80
CA VAL A 86 -17.96 3.91 0.88
C VAL A 86 -17.35 2.77 1.66
N ILE A 87 -16.46 2.02 1.03
CA ILE A 87 -15.73 0.91 1.63
C ILE A 87 -14.27 1.32 1.74
N TYR A 88 -13.74 1.34 2.97
CA TYR A 88 -12.38 1.80 3.22
C TYR A 88 -11.58 0.79 4.03
N HIS A 89 -10.25 0.86 3.98
CA HIS A 89 -9.42 -0.06 4.77
C HIS A 89 -9.54 0.26 6.27
N GLY A 90 -10.34 -0.53 6.98
CA GLY A 90 -10.49 -0.43 8.43
C GLY A 90 -9.20 -0.80 9.16
N GLY A 91 -8.87 -0.10 10.25
CA GLY A 91 -7.62 -0.30 10.98
C GLY A 91 -6.37 0.31 10.34
N CYS A 92 -6.47 0.81 9.11
CA CYS A 92 -5.39 1.51 8.40
C CYS A 92 -5.59 3.03 8.53
N PRO A 93 -4.61 3.80 9.03
CA PRO A 93 -4.69 5.25 9.06
C PRO A 93 -4.86 5.90 7.69
N ASP A 94 -4.30 5.30 6.63
CA ASP A 94 -4.50 5.79 5.27
C ASP A 94 -5.94 5.58 4.81
N GLY A 95 -6.49 4.37 4.88
CA GLY A 95 -7.90 4.11 4.58
C GLY A 95 -8.90 4.91 5.42
N VAL A 96 -8.63 5.09 6.71
CA VAL A 96 -9.44 5.95 7.59
C VAL A 96 -9.37 7.42 7.12
N ALA A 97 -8.17 7.92 6.80
CA ALA A 97 -8.01 9.28 6.28
C ALA A 97 -8.66 9.46 4.90
N ALA A 98 -8.55 8.47 4.01
CA ALA A 98 -9.21 8.47 2.70
C ALA A 98 -10.73 8.55 2.85
N ALA A 99 -11.34 7.73 3.70
CA ALA A 99 -12.76 7.82 4.01
C ALA A 99 -13.15 9.13 4.69
N SER A 100 -12.26 9.74 5.50
CA SER A 100 -12.49 11.05 6.11
C SER A 100 -12.58 12.16 5.05
N VAL A 101 -11.79 12.05 3.97
CA VAL A 101 -11.88 12.95 2.81
C VAL A 101 -13.23 12.77 2.12
N VAL A 102 -13.64 11.53 1.85
CA VAL A 102 -14.96 11.26 1.24
C VAL A 102 -16.09 11.81 2.11
N TYR A 103 -16.02 11.60 3.43
CA TYR A 103 -16.99 12.12 4.40
C TYR A 103 -17.07 13.65 4.40
N SER A 104 -15.93 14.34 4.21
CA SER A 104 -15.92 15.81 4.12
C SER A 104 -16.69 16.38 2.91
N VAL A 105 -17.13 15.54 1.98
CA VAL A 105 -17.84 15.92 0.75
C VAL A 105 -19.24 15.32 0.69
N LEU A 106 -19.38 14.05 1.10
CA LEU A 106 -20.65 13.33 1.00
C LEU A 106 -21.44 13.31 2.32
N GLU A 107 -20.78 13.49 3.47
CA GLU A 107 -21.42 13.50 4.79
C GLU A 107 -22.40 12.31 4.94
N ASP A 108 -23.63 12.58 5.41
CA ASP A 108 -24.70 11.62 5.64
C ASP A 108 -25.32 11.05 4.35
N LYS A 109 -24.88 11.50 3.17
CA LYS A 109 -25.35 10.97 1.88
C LYS A 109 -24.84 9.55 1.60
N ALA A 110 -23.77 9.13 2.28
CA ALA A 110 -23.15 7.83 2.07
C ALA A 110 -23.15 6.99 3.35
N THR A 111 -23.19 5.67 3.18
CA THR A 111 -22.89 4.71 4.25
C THR A 111 -21.40 4.39 4.22
N TYR A 112 -20.74 4.35 5.38
CA TYR A 112 -19.30 4.08 5.49
C TYR A 112 -19.06 2.73 6.14
N LEU A 113 -18.44 1.81 5.42
CA LEU A 113 -18.12 0.46 5.87
C LEU A 113 -16.60 0.30 6.00
N ALA A 114 -16.16 -0.06 7.19
CA ALA A 114 -14.77 -0.45 7.43
C ALA A 114 -14.52 -1.86 6.85
N GLY A 115 -13.92 -1.90 5.66
CA GLY A 115 -13.48 -3.12 4.99
C GLY A 115 -12.33 -3.80 5.74
N SER A 116 -12.31 -5.12 5.70
CA SER A 116 -11.21 -5.92 6.23
C SER A 116 -10.98 -7.15 5.35
N TYR A 117 -9.71 -7.49 5.12
CA TYR A 117 -9.36 -8.68 4.35
C TYR A 117 -9.92 -9.94 4.99
N GLY A 118 -10.46 -10.84 4.17
CA GLY A 118 -11.07 -12.09 4.62
C GLY A 118 -12.54 -11.99 5.03
N LYS A 119 -13.13 -10.79 5.03
CA LYS A 119 -14.59 -10.61 5.18
C LYS A 119 -15.24 -10.31 3.83
N SER A 120 -16.47 -10.78 3.65
CA SER A 120 -17.25 -10.49 2.46
C SER A 120 -18.11 -9.26 2.69
N ILE A 121 -18.26 -8.39 1.68
CA ILE A 121 -19.27 -7.32 1.71
C ILE A 121 -20.70 -7.89 1.85
N PHE A 122 -20.93 -9.10 1.33
CA PHE A 122 -22.24 -9.75 1.35
C PHE A 122 -22.61 -10.32 2.73
N ASP A 123 -21.71 -10.22 3.71
CA ASP A 123 -22.03 -10.48 5.12
C ASP A 123 -22.88 -9.34 5.70
N ASP A 124 -22.72 -8.11 5.19
CA ASP A 124 -23.42 -6.90 5.63
C ASP A 124 -24.55 -6.47 4.67
N PHE A 125 -24.48 -6.87 3.40
CA PHE A 125 -25.43 -6.43 2.35
C PHE A 125 -25.98 -7.62 1.54
N GLU A 126 -27.31 -7.75 1.46
CA GLU A 126 -27.96 -8.83 0.68
C GLU A 126 -27.75 -8.68 -0.83
N ASN A 127 -27.73 -7.44 -1.34
CA ASN A 127 -27.42 -7.12 -2.73
C ASN A 127 -26.93 -5.67 -2.86
N LEU A 128 -26.30 -5.36 -4.00
CA LEU A 128 -25.67 -4.07 -4.27
C LEU A 128 -26.31 -3.31 -5.45
N ASN A 129 -27.49 -3.75 -5.90
CA ASN A 129 -28.19 -3.18 -7.05
C ASN A 129 -28.52 -1.70 -6.82
N GLY A 130 -28.21 -0.85 -7.80
CA GLY A 130 -28.48 0.60 -7.72
C GLY A 130 -27.52 1.39 -6.83
N LYS A 131 -26.53 0.72 -6.20
CA LYS A 131 -25.55 1.40 -5.36
C LYS A 131 -24.42 1.98 -6.20
N THR A 132 -24.01 3.19 -5.84
CA THR A 132 -22.69 3.70 -6.20
C THR A 132 -21.70 3.32 -5.11
N ILE A 133 -20.66 2.56 -5.44
CA ILE A 133 -19.68 2.07 -4.46
C ILE A 133 -18.36 2.80 -4.65
N ILE A 134 -17.80 3.35 -3.57
CA ILE A 134 -16.50 3.99 -3.55
C ILE A 134 -15.56 3.14 -2.71
N PHE A 135 -14.51 2.63 -3.32
CA PHE A 135 -13.41 1.96 -2.64
C PHE A 135 -12.32 2.98 -2.31
N ALA A 136 -11.86 3.02 -1.07
CA ALA A 136 -10.86 3.97 -0.58
C ALA A 136 -9.74 3.24 0.19
N ASP A 137 -8.53 3.21 -0.39
CA ASP A 137 -7.37 2.47 0.13
C ASP A 137 -7.61 0.95 0.27
N PHE A 138 -8.58 0.40 -0.46
CA PHE A 138 -9.02 -0.97 -0.23
C PHE A 138 -9.60 -1.61 -1.48
N SER A 139 -9.36 -2.90 -1.64
CA SER A 139 -10.07 -3.73 -2.60
C SER A 139 -10.25 -5.15 -2.11
N TYR A 140 -11.29 -5.80 -2.63
CA TYR A 140 -11.49 -7.23 -2.42
C TYR A 140 -10.70 -8.06 -3.45
N PRO A 141 -10.51 -9.37 -3.22
CA PRO A 141 -9.98 -10.27 -4.24
C PRO A 141 -10.83 -10.28 -5.52
N THR A 142 -10.20 -10.60 -6.66
CA THR A 142 -10.81 -10.53 -8.00
C THR A 142 -12.18 -11.18 -8.11
N GLU A 143 -12.37 -12.36 -7.50
CA GLU A 143 -13.67 -13.07 -7.52
C GLU A 143 -14.79 -12.25 -6.85
N LEU A 144 -14.52 -11.70 -5.66
CA LEU A 144 -15.48 -10.90 -4.92
C LEU A 144 -15.68 -9.53 -5.57
N MET A 145 -14.61 -8.90 -6.07
CA MET A 145 -14.72 -7.67 -6.86
C MET A 145 -15.60 -7.89 -8.09
N THR A 146 -15.43 -8.99 -8.82
CA THR A 146 -16.27 -9.32 -9.98
C THR A 146 -17.75 -9.43 -9.59
N ALA A 147 -18.05 -10.10 -8.47
CA ALA A 147 -19.42 -10.20 -7.96
C ALA A 147 -20.01 -8.84 -7.58
N ILE A 148 -19.21 -7.94 -7.00
CA ILE A 148 -19.60 -6.56 -6.68
C ILE A 148 -19.90 -5.78 -7.96
N LEU A 149 -18.98 -5.80 -8.93
CA LEU A 149 -19.11 -5.07 -10.19
C LEU A 149 -20.32 -5.53 -11.02
N ASN A 150 -20.72 -6.79 -10.91
CA ASN A 150 -21.91 -7.31 -11.57
C ASN A 150 -23.24 -6.83 -10.96
N GLN A 151 -23.23 -6.24 -9.76
CA GLN A 151 -24.42 -5.75 -9.06
C GLN A 151 -24.45 -4.22 -8.92
N ALA A 152 -23.30 -3.61 -8.66
CA ALA A 152 -23.21 -2.16 -8.43
C ALA A 152 -23.60 -1.37 -9.70
N GLU A 153 -24.28 -0.24 -9.51
CA GLU A 153 -24.64 0.66 -10.62
C GLU A 153 -23.42 1.43 -11.14
N PHE A 154 -22.56 1.85 -10.21
CA PHE A 154 -21.35 2.60 -10.53
C PHE A 154 -20.30 2.35 -9.46
N VAL A 155 -19.04 2.25 -9.84
CA VAL A 155 -17.93 2.06 -8.89
C VAL A 155 -16.86 3.12 -9.10
N VAL A 156 -16.35 3.67 -8.01
CA VAL A 156 -15.13 4.47 -7.99
C VAL A 156 -14.06 3.72 -7.20
N MET A 157 -12.89 3.53 -7.79
CA MET A 157 -11.76 2.82 -7.20
C MET A 157 -10.63 3.80 -6.89
N LEU A 158 -10.35 4.02 -5.61
CA LEU A 158 -9.25 4.87 -5.12
C LEU A 158 -8.26 3.97 -4.37
N ASP A 159 -7.24 3.48 -5.06
CA ASP A 159 -6.31 2.51 -4.48
C ASP A 159 -4.89 2.71 -5.03
N HIS A 160 -3.91 2.37 -4.22
CA HIS A 160 -2.48 2.50 -4.48
C HIS A 160 -1.73 1.16 -4.35
N HIS A 161 -2.41 0.10 -3.89
CA HIS A 161 -1.80 -1.21 -3.66
C HIS A 161 -1.43 -1.88 -4.99
N LYS A 162 -0.14 -1.86 -5.34
CA LYS A 162 0.36 -2.38 -6.63
C LYS A 162 -0.15 -3.78 -6.95
N SER A 163 -0.03 -4.76 -6.04
CA SER A 163 -0.48 -6.13 -6.34
C SER A 163 -1.98 -6.22 -6.62
N ALA A 164 -2.80 -5.53 -5.83
CA ALA A 164 -4.25 -5.55 -6.01
C ALA A 164 -4.64 -4.94 -7.35
N LEU A 165 -4.04 -3.81 -7.72
CA LEU A 165 -4.30 -3.15 -9.00
C LEU A 165 -3.92 -4.04 -10.21
N LEU A 166 -2.90 -4.89 -10.08
CA LEU A 166 -2.54 -5.86 -11.12
C LEU A 166 -3.52 -7.02 -11.21
N ASP A 167 -3.96 -7.54 -10.07
CA ASP A 167 -4.92 -8.65 -10.02
C ASP A 167 -6.32 -8.20 -10.50
N LEU A 168 -6.61 -6.89 -10.42
CA LEU A 168 -7.90 -6.30 -10.75
C LEU A 168 -7.95 -5.57 -12.09
N GLU A 169 -6.82 -5.42 -12.81
CA GLU A 169 -6.72 -4.68 -14.09
C GLU A 169 -7.84 -5.07 -15.07
N GLN A 170 -8.10 -6.37 -15.21
CA GLN A 170 -9.11 -6.88 -16.15
C GLN A 170 -10.55 -6.58 -15.74
N VAL A 171 -10.85 -6.49 -14.44
CA VAL A 171 -12.22 -6.29 -13.94
C VAL A 171 -12.54 -4.81 -13.74
N LEU A 172 -11.52 -3.99 -13.46
CA LEU A 172 -11.68 -2.54 -13.28
C LEU A 172 -11.80 -1.77 -14.60
N ASN A 173 -11.38 -2.36 -15.72
CA ASN A 173 -11.51 -1.74 -17.04
C ASN A 173 -12.90 -2.00 -17.67
N THR A 174 -13.96 -1.47 -17.04
CA THR A 174 -15.34 -1.59 -17.52
C THR A 174 -16.10 -0.26 -17.43
N GLY A 175 -17.06 -0.01 -18.33
CA GLY A 175 -17.67 1.31 -18.54
C GLY A 175 -18.45 1.93 -17.37
N HIS A 176 -18.68 1.19 -16.27
CA HIS A 176 -19.32 1.67 -15.04
C HIS A 176 -18.37 1.70 -13.83
N VAL A 177 -17.08 1.55 -14.06
CA VAL A 177 -16.02 1.68 -13.05
C VAL A 177 -15.18 2.89 -13.39
N TYR A 178 -14.93 3.79 -12.45
CA TYR A 178 -13.95 4.85 -12.60
C TYR A 178 -12.77 4.56 -11.66
N SER A 179 -11.61 4.28 -12.24
CA SER A 179 -10.40 3.95 -11.46
C SER A 179 -9.51 5.18 -11.37
N HIS A 180 -9.22 5.65 -10.16
CA HIS A 180 -8.31 6.75 -9.88
C HIS A 180 -7.22 6.23 -8.94
N CYS A 181 -6.26 5.53 -9.55
CA CYS A 181 -5.28 4.71 -8.84
C CYS A 181 -3.86 5.19 -9.19
N SER A 182 -2.95 5.12 -8.22
CA SER A 182 -1.53 5.39 -8.45
C SER A 182 -0.70 4.84 -7.32
N ILE A 183 0.44 4.24 -7.64
CA ILE A 183 1.40 3.72 -6.65
C ILE A 183 2.31 4.82 -6.05
N GLU A 184 2.21 6.06 -6.54
CA GLU A 184 3.03 7.22 -6.12
C GLU A 184 2.35 8.08 -5.03
N TYR A 185 1.11 7.72 -4.69
CA TYR A 185 0.26 8.40 -3.72
C TYR A 185 -0.29 7.36 -2.75
N CYS A 186 -0.66 7.78 -1.55
CA CYS A 186 -1.46 6.95 -0.65
C CYS A 186 -2.96 7.13 -0.96
N GLY A 187 -3.81 6.26 -0.44
CA GLY A 187 -5.26 6.31 -0.61
C GLY A 187 -5.89 7.64 -0.19
N ALA A 188 -5.42 8.26 0.90
CA ALA A 188 -5.92 9.57 1.34
C ALA A 188 -5.60 10.70 0.36
N SER A 189 -4.40 10.68 -0.23
CA SER A 189 -4.02 11.62 -1.29
C SER A 189 -4.84 11.42 -2.55
N LEU A 190 -5.10 10.16 -2.96
CA LEU A 190 -5.96 9.84 -4.10
C LEU A 190 -7.40 10.31 -3.88
N ALA A 191 -7.95 10.11 -2.68
CA ALA A 191 -9.27 10.62 -2.33
C ALA A 191 -9.33 12.15 -2.37
N TRP A 192 -8.28 12.83 -1.90
CA TRP A 192 -8.21 14.29 -1.97
C TRP A 192 -8.12 14.79 -3.41
N ASP A 193 -7.25 14.19 -4.22
CA ASP A 193 -7.10 14.56 -5.63
C ASP A 193 -8.41 14.35 -6.40
N PHE A 194 -9.10 13.22 -6.21
CA PHE A 194 -10.37 12.96 -6.88
C PHE A 194 -11.47 13.94 -6.46
N PHE A 195 -11.68 14.17 -5.16
CA PHE A 195 -12.83 14.95 -4.67
C PHE A 195 -12.61 16.46 -4.61
N ARG A 196 -11.36 16.90 -4.47
CA ARG A 196 -10.94 18.28 -4.21
C ARG A 196 -9.77 18.71 -5.08
N ASN A 197 -9.72 18.20 -6.32
CA ASN A 197 -8.68 18.54 -7.29
C ASN A 197 -8.44 20.06 -7.37
N GLY A 198 -7.18 20.46 -7.30
CA GLY A 198 -6.76 21.86 -7.35
C GLY A 198 -6.80 22.59 -6.00
N GLU A 199 -7.40 22.02 -4.96
CA GLU A 199 -7.25 22.52 -3.59
C GLU A 199 -5.89 22.11 -2.99
N LYS A 200 -5.35 22.95 -2.10
CA LYS A 200 -4.12 22.61 -1.37
C LYS A 200 -4.36 21.38 -0.49
N THR A 201 -3.59 20.32 -0.70
CA THR A 201 -3.61 19.11 0.14
C THR A 201 -3.29 19.46 1.61
N PRO A 202 -4.15 19.05 2.57
CA PRO A 202 -3.92 19.23 4.00
C PRO A 202 -2.62 18.60 4.47
N ASN A 203 -1.96 19.24 5.43
CA ASN A 203 -0.75 18.72 6.06
C ASN A 203 -0.97 17.34 6.69
N PHE A 204 -2.16 17.09 7.24
CA PHE A 204 -2.53 15.77 7.76
C PHE A 204 -2.35 14.66 6.72
N ILE A 205 -2.87 14.87 5.51
CA ILE A 205 -2.73 13.92 4.39
C ILE A 205 -1.27 13.79 3.97
N ASN A 206 -0.51 14.90 3.92
CA ASN A 206 0.92 14.84 3.59
C ASN A 206 1.71 13.97 4.58
N TYR A 207 1.40 14.01 5.88
CA TYR A 207 2.04 13.12 6.87
C TYR A 207 1.58 11.67 6.74
N ILE A 208 0.29 11.42 6.48
CA ILE A 208 -0.21 10.07 6.19
C ILE A 208 0.55 9.48 5.00
N GLU A 209 0.62 10.20 3.89
CA GLU A 209 1.33 9.76 2.69
C GLU A 209 2.82 9.50 2.92
N ASP A 210 3.50 10.40 3.65
CA ASP A 210 4.93 10.24 3.96
C ASP A 210 5.22 9.01 4.83
N GLY A 211 4.26 8.62 5.67
CA GLY A 211 4.32 7.41 6.49
C GLY A 211 3.95 6.14 5.72
N ASP A 212 2.89 6.20 4.93
CA ASP A 212 2.34 5.08 4.18
C ASP A 212 3.26 4.64 3.03
N LEU A 213 3.80 5.62 2.27
CA LEU A 213 4.86 5.37 1.28
C LEU A 213 6.23 5.11 1.92
N TYR A 214 6.31 5.18 3.25
CA TYR A 214 7.51 4.88 4.04
C TYR A 214 8.72 5.77 3.72
N THR A 215 8.49 7.03 3.33
CA THR A 215 9.53 7.97 2.91
C THR A 215 10.12 8.78 4.07
N PHE A 216 9.29 9.12 5.06
CA PHE A 216 9.65 9.90 6.26
C PHE A 216 10.52 11.15 6.00
N GLN A 217 10.19 11.92 4.98
CA GLN A 217 10.91 13.14 4.58
C GLN A 217 10.41 14.39 5.32
N LEU A 218 9.20 14.37 5.86
CA LEU A 218 8.65 15.51 6.59
C LEU A 218 9.31 15.68 7.96
N PRO A 219 9.32 16.92 8.52
CA PRO A 219 9.90 17.16 9.84
C PRO A 219 9.27 16.27 10.90
N ASN A 220 10.09 15.52 11.64
CA ASN A 220 9.64 14.64 12.73
C ASN A 220 8.58 13.59 12.30
N ALA A 221 8.55 13.22 11.01
CA ALA A 221 7.51 12.37 10.41
C ALA A 221 7.30 11.06 11.17
N ARG A 222 8.36 10.32 11.51
CA ARG A 222 8.24 9.03 12.22
C ARG A 222 7.42 9.14 13.51
N ASN A 223 7.70 10.17 14.32
CA ASN A 223 6.97 10.39 15.57
C ASN A 223 5.54 10.87 15.28
N ILE A 224 5.34 11.83 14.38
CA ILE A 224 4.01 12.36 14.08
C ILE A 224 3.10 11.27 13.49
N VAL A 225 3.58 10.53 12.49
CA VAL A 225 2.86 9.41 11.88
C VAL A 225 2.52 8.36 12.92
N LYS A 226 3.48 7.95 13.77
CA LYS A 226 3.17 6.98 14.84
C LYS A 226 2.12 7.54 15.82
N GLY A 227 2.17 8.82 16.12
CA GLY A 227 1.16 9.53 16.90
C GLY A 227 -0.21 9.49 16.24
N ILE A 228 -0.29 9.76 14.94
CA ILE A 228 -1.52 9.68 14.13
C ILE A 228 -2.09 8.26 14.20
N HIS A 229 -1.28 7.24 13.93
CA HIS A 229 -1.69 5.83 14.01
C HIS A 229 -2.31 5.48 15.37
N ALA A 230 -1.80 6.06 16.45
CA ALA A 230 -2.28 5.82 17.80
C ALA A 230 -3.48 6.69 18.22
N SER A 231 -3.78 7.76 17.48
CA SER A 231 -4.75 8.77 17.89
C SER A 231 -5.99 8.85 17.00
N LEU A 232 -5.94 8.37 15.75
CA LEU A 232 -7.12 8.35 14.89
C LEU A 232 -8.18 7.41 15.44
N ASP A 233 -9.43 7.87 15.38
CA ASP A 233 -10.58 7.00 15.63
C ASP A 233 -10.70 6.01 14.46
N GLN A 234 -11.20 4.81 14.73
CA GLN A 234 -11.45 3.81 13.69
C GLN A 234 -12.60 4.23 12.78
N GLU A 235 -13.53 5.03 13.29
CA GLU A 235 -14.63 5.58 12.51
C GLU A 235 -14.17 6.82 11.73
N ALA A 236 -14.09 6.69 10.41
CA ALA A 236 -13.60 7.76 9.53
C ALA A 236 -14.33 9.10 9.69
N THR A 237 -15.63 9.08 9.99
CA THR A 237 -16.47 10.29 10.16
C THR A 237 -15.97 11.23 11.26
N LYS A 238 -15.25 10.71 12.26
CA LYS A 238 -14.74 11.48 13.40
C LYS A 238 -13.39 12.16 13.15
N ASN A 239 -12.71 11.79 12.07
CA ASN A 239 -11.34 12.25 11.81
C ASN A 239 -11.28 13.42 10.80
N CYS A 240 -12.41 13.83 10.22
CA CYS A 240 -12.46 14.91 9.22
C CYS A 240 -11.91 16.26 9.73
N ILE A 241 -11.94 16.48 11.05
CA ILE A 241 -11.39 17.69 11.67
C ILE A 241 -9.88 17.87 11.43
N TYR A 242 -9.14 16.77 11.20
CA TYR A 242 -7.71 16.84 10.88
C TYR A 242 -7.43 17.35 9.46
N LEU A 243 -8.43 17.43 8.57
CA LEU A 243 -8.29 18.03 7.24
C LEU A 243 -8.10 19.56 7.32
N PHE A 244 -8.41 20.19 8.46
CA PHE A 244 -8.17 21.60 8.67
C PHE A 244 -6.75 21.85 9.19
N ASP A 245 -5.90 22.46 8.38
CA ASP A 245 -4.47 22.69 8.68
C ASP A 245 -4.23 23.39 10.03
N HIS A 246 -5.09 24.33 10.43
CA HIS A 246 -4.97 25.03 11.71
C HIS A 246 -5.19 24.08 12.89
N TYR A 247 -6.22 23.22 12.83
CA TYR A 247 -6.50 22.25 13.87
C TYR A 247 -5.39 21.20 13.94
N PHE A 248 -4.96 20.67 12.80
CA PHE A 248 -3.88 19.69 12.76
C PHE A 248 -2.57 20.26 13.32
N ALA A 249 -2.25 21.53 12.99
CA ALA A 249 -1.07 22.21 13.53
C ALA A 249 -1.07 22.30 15.06
N GLU A 250 -2.23 22.56 15.68
CA GLU A 250 -2.37 22.56 17.16
C GLU A 250 -2.16 21.17 17.78
N LYS A 251 -2.32 20.09 17.02
CA LYS A 251 -2.14 18.71 17.48
C LYS A 251 -0.74 18.14 17.22
N LEU A 252 0.09 18.79 16.40
CA LEU A 252 1.38 18.25 15.98
C LEU A 252 2.30 17.89 17.15
N GLU A 253 2.43 18.77 18.15
CA GLU A 253 3.31 18.52 19.31
C GLU A 253 2.81 17.33 20.14
N GLN A 254 1.50 17.23 20.34
CA GLN A 254 0.89 16.11 21.05
C GLN A 254 1.09 14.78 20.31
N LEU A 255 0.84 14.76 18.99
CA LEU A 255 1.03 13.58 18.15
C LEU A 255 2.50 13.14 18.14
N ALA A 256 3.42 14.09 17.97
CA ALA A 256 4.85 13.83 18.04
C ALA A 256 5.27 13.22 19.39
N PHE A 257 4.79 13.78 20.50
CA PHE A 257 5.10 13.28 21.84
C PHE A 257 4.58 11.84 22.05
N ILE A 258 3.33 11.57 21.67
CA ILE A 258 2.75 10.22 21.74
C ILE A 258 3.58 9.23 20.91
N GLY A 259 3.86 9.58 19.67
CA GLY A 259 4.62 8.72 18.77
C GLY A 259 6.05 8.46 19.23
N GLU A 260 6.74 9.46 19.79
CA GLU A 260 8.08 9.29 20.36
C GLU A 260 8.07 8.23 21.47
N LYS A 261 7.12 8.30 22.41
CA LYS A 261 7.05 7.31 23.52
C LYS A 261 6.74 5.91 23.01
N LEU A 262 5.85 5.78 22.03
CA LEU A 262 5.55 4.50 21.40
C LEU A 262 6.74 3.94 20.63
N LEU A 263 7.51 4.78 19.95
CA LEU A 263 8.71 4.35 19.21
C LEU A 263 9.85 3.94 20.14
N VAL A 264 10.07 4.65 21.25
CA VAL A 264 11.06 4.24 22.27
C VAL A 264 10.73 2.84 22.78
N GLU A 265 9.46 2.57 23.09
CA GLU A 265 9.05 1.25 23.56
C GLU A 265 9.15 0.18 22.47
N ALA A 266 8.70 0.48 21.25
CA ALA A 266 8.81 -0.43 20.12
C ALA A 266 10.26 -0.80 19.81
N ASN A 267 11.20 0.15 19.95
CA ASN A 267 12.65 -0.09 19.83
C ASN A 267 13.19 -1.05 20.89
N ARG A 268 12.79 -0.85 22.15
CA ARG A 268 13.18 -1.72 23.25
C ARG A 268 12.68 -3.15 23.03
N HIS A 269 11.42 -3.32 22.64
CA HIS A 269 10.83 -4.62 22.36
C HIS A 269 11.45 -5.31 21.14
N SER A 270 11.62 -4.60 20.03
CA SER A 270 12.20 -5.15 18.81
C SER A 270 13.64 -5.62 19.04
N SER A 271 14.43 -4.85 19.81
CA SER A 271 15.78 -5.24 20.19
C SER A 271 15.81 -6.55 21.00
N PHE A 272 14.87 -6.71 21.93
CA PHE A 272 14.76 -7.93 22.72
C PHE A 272 14.30 -9.13 21.88
N ILE A 273 13.30 -8.93 21.01
CA ILE A 273 12.80 -9.95 20.08
C ILE A 273 13.92 -10.42 19.17
N ILE A 274 14.69 -9.51 18.56
CA ILE A 274 15.84 -9.87 17.71
C ILE A 274 16.87 -10.66 18.52
N LYS A 275 17.28 -10.14 19.69
CA LYS A 275 18.33 -10.76 20.51
C LYS A 275 17.98 -12.18 20.98
N LYS A 276 16.70 -12.45 21.24
CA LYS A 276 16.25 -13.73 21.83
C LYS A 276 15.57 -14.67 20.83
N GLY A 277 14.98 -14.13 19.78
CA GLY A 277 14.12 -14.85 18.84
C GLY A 277 14.64 -14.94 17.42
N ARG A 278 15.74 -14.26 17.06
CA ARG A 278 16.34 -14.41 15.73
C ARG A 278 16.86 -15.83 15.53
N GLN A 279 16.46 -16.42 14.40
CA GLN A 279 16.95 -17.69 13.88
C GLN A 279 17.60 -17.47 12.51
N THR A 280 18.40 -18.42 12.08
CA THR A 280 18.92 -18.50 10.70
C THR A 280 18.21 -19.64 9.98
N VAL A 281 17.65 -19.36 8.81
CA VAL A 281 16.99 -20.35 7.96
C VAL A 281 17.74 -20.44 6.63
N THR A 282 17.88 -21.67 6.11
CA THR A 282 18.30 -21.90 4.72
C THR A 282 17.17 -22.57 3.96
N ALA A 283 16.47 -21.80 3.12
CA ALA A 283 15.33 -22.23 2.31
C ALA A 283 15.25 -21.37 1.03
N PHE A 284 14.53 -21.85 0.02
CA PHE A 284 14.34 -21.13 -1.26
C PHE A 284 15.65 -20.71 -1.94
N GLY A 285 16.74 -21.45 -1.73
CA GLY A 285 18.07 -21.13 -2.28
C GLY A 285 18.83 -20.02 -1.54
N HIS A 286 18.32 -19.54 -0.39
CA HIS A 286 18.92 -18.45 0.36
C HIS A 286 19.09 -18.79 1.84
N THR A 287 20.03 -18.10 2.49
CA THR A 287 20.18 -18.10 3.95
C THR A 287 19.78 -16.73 4.50
N PHE A 288 18.81 -16.69 5.42
CA PHE A 288 18.19 -15.44 5.87
C PHE A 288 17.79 -15.47 7.36
N PRO A 289 17.65 -14.30 8.01
CA PRO A 289 17.08 -14.20 9.35
C PRO A 289 15.58 -14.49 9.36
N LEU A 290 15.16 -15.36 10.28
CA LEU A 290 13.76 -15.60 10.62
C LEU A 290 13.47 -15.08 12.03
N VAL A 291 12.37 -14.33 12.20
CA VAL A 291 11.96 -13.78 13.50
C VAL A 291 10.47 -13.96 13.72
N ASN A 292 10.07 -14.44 14.90
CA ASN A 292 8.67 -14.45 15.31
C ASN A 292 8.30 -13.10 15.95
N ALA A 293 7.40 -12.35 15.33
CA ALA A 293 6.91 -11.08 15.87
C ALA A 293 5.52 -10.74 15.34
N ASN A 294 4.76 -9.94 16.10
CA ASN A 294 3.49 -9.39 15.64
C ASN A 294 3.70 -8.21 14.66
N GLN A 295 2.61 -7.74 14.06
CA GLN A 295 2.65 -6.69 13.04
C GLN A 295 3.29 -5.38 13.52
N GLU A 296 3.17 -5.05 14.81
CA GLU A 296 3.69 -3.80 15.38
C GLU A 296 5.22 -3.67 15.31
N HIS A 297 5.93 -4.80 15.24
CA HIS A 297 7.39 -4.84 15.21
C HIS A 297 7.98 -5.20 13.85
N VAL A 298 7.16 -5.60 12.86
CA VAL A 298 7.63 -6.06 11.55
C VAL A 298 8.54 -5.04 10.86
N ASN A 299 8.13 -3.78 10.81
CA ASN A 299 8.89 -2.74 10.11
C ASN A 299 10.25 -2.51 10.75
N LEU A 300 10.27 -2.31 12.07
CA LEU A 300 11.49 -2.01 12.79
C LEU A 300 12.47 -3.20 12.83
N ILE A 301 11.96 -4.41 13.05
CA ILE A 301 12.78 -5.64 12.98
C ILE A 301 13.37 -5.81 11.58
N GLY A 302 12.52 -5.63 10.57
CA GLY A 302 12.92 -5.67 9.17
C GLY A 302 14.01 -4.69 8.82
N GLU A 303 13.83 -3.40 9.14
CA GLU A 303 14.83 -2.34 8.93
C GLU A 303 16.15 -2.65 9.65
N THR A 304 16.08 -3.08 10.91
CA THR A 304 17.26 -3.37 11.72
C THR A 304 18.09 -4.50 11.12
N LEU A 305 17.44 -5.60 10.72
CA LEU A 305 18.13 -6.78 10.23
C LEU A 305 18.54 -6.68 8.76
N ILE A 306 17.76 -5.98 7.92
CA ILE A 306 18.10 -5.83 6.50
C ILE A 306 19.29 -4.88 6.28
N ALA A 307 19.60 -4.03 7.26
CA ALA A 307 20.79 -3.18 7.27
C ALA A 307 22.10 -3.99 7.30
N GLU A 308 22.08 -5.26 7.71
CA GLU A 308 23.24 -6.15 7.65
C GLU A 308 23.60 -6.46 6.18
N PRO A 309 24.84 -6.16 5.72
CA PRO A 309 25.20 -6.30 4.31
C PRO A 309 24.97 -7.70 3.72
N THR A 310 25.22 -8.73 4.53
CA THR A 310 25.13 -10.15 4.16
C THR A 310 23.70 -10.68 4.10
N VAL A 311 22.72 -9.97 4.67
CA VAL A 311 21.33 -10.44 4.75
C VAL A 311 20.63 -10.21 3.40
N PRO A 312 20.21 -11.27 2.66
CA PRO A 312 19.55 -11.10 1.37
C PRO A 312 18.15 -10.50 1.52
N PHE A 313 17.42 -10.98 2.52
CA PHE A 313 16.11 -10.50 2.97
C PHE A 313 15.90 -10.95 4.43
N VAL A 314 14.89 -10.41 5.10
CA VAL A 314 14.46 -10.78 6.45
C VAL A 314 13.05 -11.34 6.36
N MET A 315 12.80 -12.47 7.01
CA MET A 315 11.45 -13.02 7.15
C MET A 315 10.98 -12.86 8.59
N ILE A 316 9.85 -12.18 8.78
CA ILE A 316 9.15 -12.06 10.05
C ILE A 316 7.84 -12.84 9.94
N TYR A 317 7.50 -13.64 10.95
CA TYR A 317 6.26 -14.42 10.95
C TYR A 317 5.48 -14.26 12.25
N ASN A 318 4.17 -14.48 12.17
CA ASN A 318 3.24 -14.49 13.28
C ASN A 318 2.25 -15.67 13.13
N LEU A 319 2.10 -16.48 14.17
CA LEU A 319 1.11 -17.55 14.18
C LEU A 319 -0.28 -16.96 14.47
N LEU A 320 -1.21 -17.17 13.54
CA LEU A 320 -2.62 -16.83 13.67
C LEU A 320 -3.44 -18.09 13.98
N SER A 321 -4.71 -17.92 14.30
CA SER A 321 -5.64 -19.03 14.55
C SER A 321 -5.90 -19.90 13.33
N ASP A 322 -5.70 -19.36 12.12
CA ASP A 322 -6.08 -19.94 10.83
C ASP A 322 -4.91 -20.01 9.82
N GLY A 323 -3.68 -19.78 10.28
CA GLY A 323 -2.49 -19.83 9.43
C GLY A 323 -1.28 -19.10 10.03
N VAL A 324 -0.31 -18.79 9.17
CA VAL A 324 0.91 -18.04 9.53
C VAL A 324 1.01 -16.80 8.67
N LYS A 325 0.91 -15.62 9.30
CA LYS A 325 1.19 -14.37 8.62
C LYS A 325 2.70 -14.22 8.46
N VAL A 326 3.15 -13.99 7.24
CA VAL A 326 4.57 -13.80 6.91
C VAL A 326 4.77 -12.42 6.31
N SER A 327 5.85 -11.76 6.69
CA SER A 327 6.29 -10.48 6.15
C SER A 327 7.75 -10.60 5.74
N ILE A 328 8.06 -10.21 4.51
CA ILE A 328 9.43 -10.15 4.00
C ILE A 328 9.85 -8.68 3.88
N ARG A 329 11.10 -8.41 4.24
CA ARG A 329 11.78 -7.12 4.00
C ARG A 329 13.08 -7.39 3.26
N SER A 330 13.31 -6.64 2.19
CA SER A 330 14.46 -6.78 1.31
C SER A 330 14.92 -5.41 0.83
N HIS A 331 16.18 -5.30 0.40
CA HIS A 331 16.64 -4.09 -0.31
C HIS A 331 16.18 -4.14 -1.76
N ALA A 332 15.94 -2.97 -2.35
CA ALA A 332 15.48 -2.83 -3.75
C ALA A 332 16.39 -3.51 -4.79
N LYS A 333 17.66 -3.76 -4.45
CA LYS A 333 18.66 -4.40 -5.33
C LYS A 333 18.95 -5.86 -4.97
N LYS A 334 18.27 -6.41 -3.96
CA LYS A 334 18.49 -7.78 -3.48
C LYS A 334 17.38 -8.68 -4.01
N MET A 335 16.58 -9.28 -3.12
CA MET A 335 15.55 -10.24 -3.50
C MET A 335 14.18 -9.58 -3.62
N ASP A 336 13.38 -10.04 -4.58
CA ASP A 336 11.98 -9.63 -4.68
C ASP A 336 11.14 -10.36 -3.61
N SER A 337 10.67 -9.58 -2.63
CA SER A 337 9.88 -10.05 -1.50
C SER A 337 8.56 -10.70 -1.93
N ALA A 338 7.90 -10.15 -2.97
CA ALA A 338 6.64 -10.67 -3.46
C ALA A 338 6.83 -12.01 -4.19
N VAL A 339 7.92 -12.15 -4.95
CA VAL A 339 8.27 -13.41 -5.62
C VAL A 339 8.57 -14.52 -4.62
N ILE A 340 9.25 -14.22 -3.50
CA ILE A 340 9.53 -15.23 -2.47
C ILE A 340 8.22 -15.75 -1.84
N LEU A 341 7.30 -14.86 -1.46
CA LEU A 341 6.05 -15.27 -0.80
C LEU A 341 5.14 -16.10 -1.71
N LYS A 342 5.11 -15.81 -3.02
CA LYS A 342 4.32 -16.57 -3.99
C LYS A 342 4.70 -18.05 -4.09
N GLN A 343 5.87 -18.45 -3.58
CA GLN A 343 6.31 -19.85 -3.61
C GLN A 343 5.56 -20.75 -2.62
N PHE A 344 4.99 -20.19 -1.55
CA PHE A 344 4.42 -21.00 -0.46
C PHE A 344 3.21 -20.39 0.27
N CYS A 345 2.90 -19.10 0.11
CA CYS A 345 1.71 -18.50 0.70
C CYS A 345 0.47 -18.80 -0.14
N ARG A 346 -0.66 -19.10 0.54
CA ARG A 346 -1.98 -19.23 -0.12
C ARG A 346 -2.52 -17.89 -0.63
N SER A 347 -2.08 -16.79 -0.02
CA SER A 347 -2.30 -15.43 -0.51
C SER A 347 -1.10 -14.54 -0.15
N SER A 348 -0.69 -13.68 -1.07
CA SER A 348 0.43 -12.76 -0.83
C SER A 348 0.35 -11.55 -1.75
N GLY A 349 0.88 -10.41 -1.30
CA GLY A 349 0.96 -9.18 -2.07
C GLY A 349 2.03 -8.23 -1.52
N GLY A 350 2.37 -7.22 -2.30
CA GLY A 350 3.29 -6.16 -1.93
C GLY A 350 4.28 -5.80 -3.05
N HIS A 351 5.36 -5.14 -2.65
CA HIS A 351 6.41 -4.64 -3.53
C HIS A 351 7.68 -5.47 -3.41
N HIS A 352 8.64 -5.21 -4.29
CA HIS A 352 9.95 -5.86 -4.30
C HIS A 352 10.63 -5.81 -2.91
N SER A 353 10.64 -4.66 -2.25
CA SER A 353 11.36 -4.45 -0.98
C SER A 353 10.56 -4.85 0.26
N ALA A 354 9.25 -5.02 0.14
CA ALA A 354 8.38 -5.37 1.25
C ALA A 354 7.11 -6.05 0.75
N ALA A 355 6.87 -7.28 1.24
CA ALA A 355 5.66 -8.02 0.91
C ALA A 355 5.12 -8.74 2.16
N GLY A 356 3.82 -9.01 2.14
CA GLY A 356 3.10 -9.75 3.17
C GLY A 356 2.29 -10.90 2.57
N GLY A 357 2.10 -11.96 3.33
CA GLY A 357 1.34 -13.12 2.89
C GLY A 357 0.82 -13.95 4.05
N LEU A 358 -0.09 -14.86 3.72
CA LEU A 358 -0.66 -15.84 4.64
C LEU A 358 -0.32 -17.22 4.12
N ALA A 359 0.36 -18.02 4.92
CA ALA A 359 0.67 -19.41 4.64
C ALA A 359 -0.18 -20.33 5.52
N ASP A 360 -0.46 -21.54 5.01
CA ASP A 360 -0.99 -22.60 5.87
C ASP A 360 0.10 -23.06 6.86
N LEU A 361 -0.32 -23.48 8.06
CA LEU A 361 0.60 -23.82 9.14
C LEU A 361 1.53 -24.98 8.73
N ASP A 362 0.98 -26.04 8.15
CA ASP A 362 1.74 -27.21 7.72
C ASP A 362 2.75 -26.88 6.61
N VAL A 363 2.37 -26.01 5.66
CA VAL A 363 3.26 -25.50 4.61
C VAL A 363 4.40 -24.70 5.21
N PHE A 364 4.11 -23.75 6.11
CA PHE A 364 5.16 -22.94 6.75
C PHE A 364 6.11 -23.78 7.61
N LEU A 365 5.59 -24.78 8.35
CA LEU A 365 6.40 -25.69 9.13
C LEU A 365 7.36 -26.49 8.25
N ARG A 366 6.85 -27.05 7.14
CA ARG A 366 7.61 -27.89 6.21
C ARG A 366 8.65 -27.11 5.41
N ASP A 367 8.28 -25.94 4.89
CA ASP A 367 9.09 -25.23 3.89
C ASP A 367 10.00 -24.17 4.51
N VAL A 368 9.73 -23.74 5.76
CA VAL A 368 10.50 -22.70 6.45
C VAL A 368 11.00 -23.17 7.81
N LEU A 369 10.10 -23.52 8.74
CA LEU A 369 10.47 -23.65 10.16
C LEU A 369 11.37 -24.87 10.43
N VAL A 370 11.19 -25.98 9.70
CA VAL A 370 12.06 -27.17 9.83
C VAL A 370 13.52 -26.89 9.48
N HIS A 371 13.78 -25.83 8.71
CA HIS A 371 15.12 -25.41 8.30
C HIS A 371 15.74 -24.37 9.24
N ALA A 372 15.02 -23.94 10.28
CA ALA A 372 15.47 -22.92 11.23
C ALA A 372 16.50 -23.48 12.22
N LYS A 373 17.58 -22.72 12.42
CA LYS A 373 18.63 -23.00 13.41
C LYS A 373 18.81 -21.78 14.32
N PRO A 374 19.30 -21.96 15.56
CA PRO A 374 19.71 -20.84 16.39
C PRO A 374 20.66 -19.92 15.64
N TYR A 375 20.42 -18.61 15.71
CA TYR A 375 21.38 -17.64 15.18
C TYR A 375 22.67 -17.69 16.00
N VAL A 376 23.79 -17.83 15.32
CA VAL A 376 25.13 -17.72 15.89
C VAL A 376 25.78 -16.51 15.24
N LEU A 377 26.21 -15.55 16.06
CA LEU A 377 26.96 -14.40 15.57
C LEU A 377 28.30 -14.90 15.03
N ASP A 378 28.67 -14.56 13.80
CA ASP A 378 29.99 -14.88 13.28
C ASP A 378 31.03 -14.07 14.07
N GLU A 379 31.77 -14.74 14.97
CA GLU A 379 32.79 -14.11 15.83
C GLU A 379 34.02 -13.58 15.03
N HIS A 380 34.03 -13.75 13.71
CA HIS A 380 35.13 -13.38 12.83
C HIS A 380 34.98 -12.00 12.15
N VAL A 381 33.99 -11.20 12.54
CA VAL A 381 33.91 -9.79 12.12
C VAL A 381 34.60 -8.90 13.17
N ASP A 382 35.91 -8.73 12.96
CA ASP A 382 36.81 -7.74 13.59
C ASP A 382 36.67 -7.49 15.10
N ALA A 383 37.36 -8.32 15.87
CA ALA A 383 38.01 -7.89 17.10
C ALA A 383 39.15 -6.89 16.79
N ASN A 384 38.78 -5.69 16.33
CA ASN A 384 39.70 -4.56 16.22
C ASN A 384 38.99 -3.32 16.78
N THR A 385 39.05 -3.19 18.11
CA THR A 385 39.26 -1.96 18.91
C THR A 385 38.49 -2.01 20.23
N CYS A 386 39.15 -2.51 21.28
CA CYS A 386 39.08 -1.87 22.59
C CYS A 386 40.26 -2.37 23.44
N SER A 387 41.38 -1.66 23.36
CA SER A 387 42.47 -1.75 24.33
C SER A 387 42.31 -0.59 25.32
N CYS A 388 41.58 -0.83 26.41
CA CYS A 388 41.64 0.02 27.59
C CYS A 388 41.75 -0.87 28.84
N CYS A 389 42.99 -1.02 29.30
CA CYS A 389 43.32 -1.14 30.71
C CYS A 389 43.10 0.20 31.43
#